data_AF-A0A8S8ZBU4-F1
#
_entry.id   AF-A0A8S8ZBU4-F1
#
_cell.length_a   1.000
_cell.length_b   1.000
_cell.length_c   1.000
_cell.angle_alpha   90.00
_cell.angle_beta   90.00
_cell.angle_gamma   90.00
#
_symmetry.space_group_name_H-M   'P 1'
#
loop_
_entity.id
_entity.type
_entity.pdbx_description
1 polymer ?
#
loop_
_entity_poly.entity_id
_entity_poly.type
_entity_poly.pdbx_seq_one_letter_code
_entity_poly.pdbx_strand_id
1 'polypeptide(L)'
;MINTQILGSNELVVWREYNGKKITQNVSRLFVNKNVIPDNKVDFVATIEFEPTEEHDVKFRASIIQQHKEVENAQLFANYSA
;
A
#
# COMPACT_ATOMS: atom_id res chain seq x y z
N MET A 1 -3.24 6.16 5.83
CA MET A 1 -1.92 5.72 5.34
C MET A 1 -2.06 4.26 4.94
N ILE A 2 -1.53 3.87 3.79
CA ILE A 2 -1.42 2.48 3.36
C ILE A 2 0.05 2.12 3.30
N ASN A 3 0.42 1.03 3.98
CA ASN A 3 1.77 0.48 3.99
C ASN A 3 1.71 -0.96 3.52
N THR A 4 2.69 -1.36 2.72
CA THR A 4 2.80 -2.74 2.22
C THR A 4 4.15 -3.32 2.58
N GLN A 5 4.16 -4.60 2.93
CA GLN A 5 5.37 -5.35 3.24
C GLN A 5 5.31 -6.70 2.54
N ILE A 6 6.39 -7.09 1.89
CA ILE A 6 6.57 -8.43 1.33
C ILE A 6 7.31 -9.25 2.38
N LEU A 7 6.68 -10.28 2.93
CA LEU A 7 7.28 -11.09 3.98
C LEU A 7 8.41 -11.94 3.42
N GLY A 8 9.54 -11.98 4.15
CA GLY A 8 10.74 -12.68 3.70
C GLY A 8 11.58 -11.94 2.66
N SER A 9 11.18 -10.74 2.24
CA SER A 9 11.88 -9.96 1.22
C SER A 9 12.17 -8.52 1.67
N ASN A 10 13.24 -7.94 1.14
CA ASN A 10 13.55 -6.50 1.27
C ASN A 10 13.02 -5.68 0.08
N GLU A 11 12.39 -6.34 -0.89
CA GLU A 11 11.84 -5.71 -2.07
C GLU A 11 10.65 -4.82 -1.73
N LEU A 12 10.45 -3.79 -2.56
CA LEU A 12 9.46 -2.75 -2.32
C LEU A 12 8.25 -2.91 -3.26
N VAL A 13 7.09 -2.61 -2.71
CA VAL A 13 5.89 -2.33 -3.51
C VAL A 13 5.91 -0.86 -3.91
N VAL A 14 5.73 -0.59 -5.20
CA VAL A 14 5.73 0.78 -5.74
C VAL A 14 4.30 1.22 -6.03
N TRP A 15 3.85 2.28 -5.37
CA TRP A 15 2.53 2.86 -5.63
C TRP A 15 2.52 3.66 -6.94
N ARG A 16 1.52 3.42 -7.78
CA ARG A 16 1.41 4.02 -9.14
C ARG A 16 0.25 4.99 -9.26
N GLU A 17 -0.86 4.72 -8.58
CA GLU A 17 -2.06 5.54 -8.68
C GLU A 17 -2.90 5.45 -7.40
N TYR A 18 -3.63 6.52 -7.08
CA TYR A 18 -4.75 6.48 -6.15
C TYR A 18 -5.88 7.40 -6.61
N ASN A 19 -7.14 6.95 -6.57
CA ASN A 19 -8.33 7.70 -6.99
C ASN A 19 -8.16 8.41 -8.35
N GLY A 20 -7.56 7.74 -9.35
CA GLY A 20 -7.28 8.31 -10.68
C GLY A 20 -6.07 9.24 -10.75
N LYS A 21 -5.41 9.55 -9.63
CA LYS A 21 -4.22 10.41 -9.57
C LYS A 21 -2.95 9.57 -9.68
N LYS A 22 -2.23 9.76 -10.79
CA LYS A 22 -0.92 9.14 -11.00
C LYS A 22 0.10 9.63 -9.98
N ILE A 23 0.88 8.69 -9.46
CA ILE A 23 2.02 8.94 -8.59
C ILE A 23 3.27 8.89 -9.46
N THR A 24 3.96 10.02 -9.58
CA THR A 24 5.14 10.15 -10.45
C THR A 24 6.45 9.79 -9.77
N GLN A 25 6.45 9.63 -8.45
CA GLN A 25 7.62 9.28 -7.65
C GLN A 25 7.45 7.90 -7.03
N ASN A 26 8.53 7.13 -6.95
CA ASN A 26 8.50 5.87 -6.23
C ASN A 26 8.38 6.17 -4.73
N VAL A 27 7.20 5.90 -4.17
CA VAL A 27 6.93 5.99 -2.74
C VAL A 27 6.68 4.59 -2.21
N SER A 28 7.21 4.29 -1.02
CA SER A 28 6.97 3.01 -0.32
C SER A 28 5.69 3.03 0.52
N ARG A 29 5.21 4.23 0.89
CA ARG A 29 4.01 4.44 1.70
C ARG A 29 3.06 5.39 0.99
N LEU A 30 1.79 5.00 0.92
CA LEU A 30 0.75 5.83 0.34
C LEU A 30 0.03 6.62 1.44
N PHE A 31 0.08 7.95 1.33
CA PHE A 31 -0.69 8.86 2.19
C PHE A 31 -1.83 9.47 1.37
N VAL A 32 -3.06 9.21 1.79
CA VAL A 32 -4.26 9.82 1.21
C VAL A 32 -4.88 10.73 2.26
N ASN A 33 -5.04 12.00 1.91
CA ASN A 33 -5.69 12.98 2.79
C ASN A 33 -7.18 12.69 2.86
N LYS A 34 -7.78 12.72 4.06
CA LYS A 34 -9.22 12.50 4.27
C LYS A 34 -10.10 13.37 3.35
N ASN A 35 -9.68 14.60 3.08
CA ASN A 35 -10.43 15.56 2.27
C ASN A 35 -10.54 15.16 0.78
N VAL A 36 -9.78 14.15 0.33
CA VAL A 36 -9.79 13.66 -1.06
C VAL A 36 -10.22 12.19 -1.16
N ILE A 37 -10.92 11.67 -0.14
CA ILE A 37 -11.49 10.32 -0.11
C ILE A 37 -12.99 10.43 -0.43
N PRO A 38 -13.41 10.18 -1.68
CA PRO A 38 -14.84 10.09 -2.01
C PRO A 38 -15.43 8.83 -1.38
N ASP A 39 -16.67 8.93 -0.90
CA ASP A 39 -17.46 7.78 -0.41
C ASP A 39 -16.76 6.89 0.64
N ASN A 40 -15.84 7.47 1.42
CA ASN A 40 -14.98 6.74 2.38
C ASN A 40 -14.17 5.59 1.75
N LYS A 41 -13.90 5.65 0.45
CA LYS A 41 -13.17 4.64 -0.30
C LYS A 41 -11.93 5.24 -0.98
N VAL A 42 -10.86 4.46 -0.99
CA VAL A 42 -9.66 4.75 -1.76
C VAL A 42 -9.42 3.58 -2.70
N ASP A 43 -9.39 3.85 -3.99
CA ASP A 43 -8.91 2.92 -5.00
C ASP A 43 -7.45 3.25 -5.30
N PHE A 44 -6.60 2.23 -5.44
CA PHE A 44 -5.18 2.42 -5.68
C PHE A 44 -4.63 1.33 -6.59
N VAL A 45 -3.50 1.63 -7.23
CA VAL A 45 -2.73 0.68 -8.03
C VAL A 45 -1.30 0.67 -7.51
N ALA A 46 -0.77 -0.52 -7.29
CA ALA A 46 0.61 -0.76 -6.88
C ALA A 46 1.22 -1.87 -7.73
N THR A 47 2.54 -1.83 -7.92
CA THR A 47 3.28 -2.82 -8.69
C THR A 47 4.42 -3.37 -7.84
N ILE A 48 4.67 -4.66 -7.98
CA ILE A 48 5.88 -5.33 -7.52
C ILE A 48 6.78 -5.47 -8.75
N GLU A 49 8.03 -5.00 -8.68
CA GLU A 49 8.92 -4.87 -9.85
C GLU A 49 10.05 -5.91 -9.88
N PHE A 50 9.96 -6.96 -9.08
CA PHE A 50 10.89 -8.08 -9.11
C PHE A 50 10.15 -9.37 -9.42
N GLU A 51 10.84 -10.31 -10.03
CA GLU A 51 10.31 -11.65 -10.27
C GLU A 51 10.55 -12.51 -9.02
N PRO A 52 9.50 -13.07 -8.39
CA PRO A 52 9.66 -13.88 -7.20
C PRO A 52 10.31 -15.23 -7.55
N THR A 53 11.36 -15.61 -6.81
CA THR A 53 11.94 -16.97 -6.90
C THR A 53 11.24 -17.98 -6.01
N GLU A 54 10.40 -17.51 -5.10
CA GLU A 54 9.59 -18.28 -4.15
C GLU A 54 8.27 -17.56 -3.85
N GLU A 55 7.31 -18.24 -3.23
CA GLU A 55 6.04 -17.61 -2.83
C GLU A 55 6.23 -16.65 -1.66
N HIS A 56 5.63 -15.47 -1.76
CA HIS A 56 5.67 -14.44 -0.73
C HIS A 56 4.27 -14.01 -0.29
N ASP A 57 4.09 -13.89 1.02
CA ASP A 57 2.94 -13.19 1.59
C ASP A 57 3.16 -11.67 1.51
N VAL A 58 2.25 -10.98 0.85
CA VAL A 58 2.19 -9.53 0.77
C VAL A 58 1.17 -9.02 1.78
N LYS A 59 1.68 -8.37 2.83
CA LYS A 59 0.89 -7.75 3.88
C LYS A 59 0.56 -6.30 3.53
N PHE A 60 -0.72 -5.99 3.41
CA PHE A 60 -1.24 -4.63 3.31
C PHE A 60 -1.77 -4.16 4.67
N ARG A 61 -1.38 -2.96 5.11
CA ARG A 61 -1.93 -2.31 6.30
C ARG A 61 -2.49 -0.94 5.94
N ALA A 62 -3.78 -0.76 6.19
CA ALA A 62 -4.44 0.54 6.14
C ALA A 62 -4.55 1.09 7.57
N SER A 63 -4.09 2.32 7.78
CA SER A 63 -4.07 2.98 9.09
C SER A 63 -4.72 4.36 9.01
N ILE A 64 -5.58 4.69 9.98
CA ILE A 64 -6.05 6.05 10.22
C ILE A 64 -5.04 6.72 11.16
N ILE A 65 -4.42 7.80 10.68
CA ILE A 65 -3.43 8.58 11.44
C ILE A 65 -4.05 9.93 11.81
N GLN A 66 -4.07 10.26 13.10
CA GLN A 66 -4.56 11.52 13.65
C GLN A 66 -3.55 12.07 14.65
N GLN A 67 -3.15 13.33 14.50
CA GLN A 67 -2.16 13.98 15.39
C GLN A 67 -0.88 13.15 15.60
N HIS A 68 -0.31 12.60 14.52
CA HIS A 68 0.88 11.73 14.52
C HIS A 68 0.71 10.38 15.25
N LYS A 69 -0.50 10.01 15.66
CA LYS A 69 -0.82 8.71 16.26
C LYS A 69 -1.66 7.88 15.29
N GLU A 70 -1.41 6.58 15.25
CA GLU A 70 -2.35 5.64 14.65
C GLU A 70 -3.51 5.43 15.62
N VAL A 71 -4.73 5.61 15.15
CA VAL A 71 -5.95 5.49 15.97
C VAL A 71 -6.80 4.29 15.57
N GLU A 72 -6.64 3.79 14.35
CA GLU A 72 -7.33 2.60 13.85
C GLU A 72 -6.49 1.97 12.73
N ASN A 73 -6.53 0.64 12.58
CA ASN A 73 -5.90 -0.03 11.46
C ASN A 73 -6.63 -1.32 11.06
N ALA A 74 -6.45 -1.70 9.80
CA ALA A 74 -6.84 -2.98 9.26
C ALA A 74 -5.70 -3.55 8.43
N GLN A 75 -5.61 -4.88 8.40
CA GLN A 75 -4.59 -5.59 7.62
C GLN A 75 -5.20 -6.69 6.75
N LEU A 76 -4.59 -6.90 5.59
CA LEU A 76 -4.94 -7.94 4.61
C LEU A 76 -3.65 -8.62 4.16
N PHE A 77 -3.73 -9.91 3.85
CA PHE A 77 -2.65 -10.68 3.24
C PHE A 77 -3.07 -11.16 1.86
N ALA A 78 -2.13 -11.14 0.92
CA ALA A 78 -2.26 -11.69 -0.41
C ALA A 78 -1.01 -12.49 -0.75
N ASN A 79 -1.13 -13.55 -1.54
CA ASN A 79 0.04 -14.30 -2.01
C ASN A 79 0.57 -13.71 -3.32
N TYR A 80 1.89 -13.72 -3.46
CA TYR A 80 2.62 -13.31 -4.65
C TYR A 80 3.62 -14.40 -5.02
N SER A 81 3.42 -15.01 -6.19
CA SER A 81 4.25 -16.08 -6.73
C SER A 81 4.47 -15.85 -8.23
N ALA A 82 5.39 -16.62 -8.82
CA ALA A 82 5.57 -16.72 -10.27
C ALA A 82 4.39 -17.44 -10.94
#